data_AF-A0A975CTH0-F1
#
_entry.id   AF-A0A975CTH0-F1
#
_cell.length_a   1.000
_cell.length_b   1.000
_cell.length_c   1.000
_cell.angle_alpha   90.00
_cell.angle_beta   90.00
_cell.angle_gamma   90.00
#
_symmetry.space_group_name_H-M   'P 1'
#
loop_
_entity.id
_entity.type
_entity.pdbx_description
1 polymer ?
#
loop_
_entity_poly.entity_id
_entity_poly.type
_entity_poly.pdbx_seq_one_letter_code
_entity_poly.pdbx_strand_id
1 'polypeptide(L)'
;MTSTEIALLLNNDLEKITRIGEIIGKKIPEKDHFENLNKFEKNFIYIDILEQNVTEGGFIQFFFNSSGQFTHEIFQAYLAIKAEKTVNILTKAIFLFPEIPVPKNLKVRQTLLIQKESNMDLWDELDLQFEKYEDNIIQLTIDYVRENLAHFD
;
A
#
# COMPACT_ATOMS: atom_id res chain seq x y z
N MET A 1 21.24 -17.64 7.68
CA MET A 1 20.95 -16.31 7.13
C MET A 1 19.96 -16.48 6.00
N THR A 2 18.74 -16.01 6.15
CA THR A 2 17.67 -16.07 5.15
C THR A 2 17.93 -15.06 4.03
N SER A 3 17.20 -15.14 2.91
CA SER A 3 17.37 -14.18 1.80
C SER A 3 17.03 -12.75 2.25
N THR A 4 16.00 -12.62 3.10
CA THR A 4 15.60 -11.35 3.72
C THR A 4 16.68 -10.82 4.66
N GLU A 5 17.30 -11.66 5.49
CA GLU A 5 18.41 -11.23 6.34
C GLU A 5 19.58 -10.68 5.52
N ILE A 6 19.91 -11.34 4.39
CA ILE A 6 20.95 -10.84 3.47
C ILE A 6 20.53 -9.50 2.85
N ALA A 7 19.27 -9.37 2.43
CA ALA A 7 18.74 -8.13 1.88
C ALA A 7 18.88 -6.96 2.87
N LEU A 8 18.57 -7.19 4.16
CA LEU A 8 18.67 -6.17 5.22
C LEU A 8 20.10 -5.67 5.49
N LEU A 9 21.14 -6.41 5.05
CA LEU A 9 22.54 -6.02 5.17
C LEU A 9 23.01 -5.07 4.06
N LEU A 10 22.19 -4.81 3.04
CA LEU A 10 22.53 -3.85 1.99
C LEU A 10 22.75 -2.44 2.58
N ASN A 11 23.60 -1.63 1.96
CA ASN A 11 23.88 -0.28 2.48
C ASN A 11 22.79 0.74 2.09
N ASN A 12 22.02 0.46 1.03
CA ASN A 12 21.00 1.35 0.50
C ASN A 12 19.60 0.85 0.89
N ASP A 13 18.79 1.72 1.48
CA ASP A 13 17.46 1.35 1.99
C ASP A 13 16.44 1.03 0.88
N LEU A 14 16.51 1.72 -0.25
CA LEU A 14 15.69 1.38 -1.42
C LEU A 14 16.08 0.00 -1.97
N GLU A 15 17.38 -0.32 -2.03
CA GLU A 15 17.83 -1.65 -2.45
C GLU A 15 17.35 -2.75 -1.50
N LYS A 16 17.28 -2.49 -0.19
CA LYS A 16 16.66 -3.41 0.79
C LYS A 16 15.22 -3.69 0.43
N ILE A 17 14.41 -2.64 0.26
CA ILE A 17 12.99 -2.75 -0.09
C ILE A 17 12.81 -3.53 -1.39
N THR A 18 13.50 -3.13 -2.45
CA THR A 18 13.45 -3.82 -3.75
C THR A 18 13.79 -5.30 -3.61
N ARG A 19 14.88 -5.62 -2.88
CA ARG A 19 15.31 -7.01 -2.75
C ARG A 19 14.33 -7.86 -1.94
N ILE A 20 13.75 -7.31 -0.88
CA ILE A 20 12.72 -7.98 -0.08
C ILE A 20 11.44 -8.17 -0.91
N GLY A 21 11.05 -7.18 -1.70
CA GLY A 21 9.94 -7.27 -2.64
C GLY A 21 10.12 -8.39 -3.67
N GLU A 22 11.31 -8.52 -4.27
CA GLU A 22 11.64 -9.62 -5.19
C GLU A 22 11.54 -11.00 -4.52
N ILE A 23 11.94 -11.09 -3.25
CA ILE A 23 11.90 -12.33 -2.47
C ILE A 23 10.45 -12.76 -2.25
N ILE A 24 9.62 -11.85 -1.76
CA ILE A 24 8.19 -12.10 -1.52
C ILE A 24 7.46 -12.36 -2.86
N GLY A 25 7.80 -11.60 -3.90
CA GLY A 25 7.21 -11.68 -5.23
C GLY A 25 7.32 -13.07 -5.86
N LYS A 26 8.37 -13.84 -5.55
CA LYS A 26 8.51 -15.25 -6.01
C LYS A 26 7.43 -16.18 -5.46
N LYS A 27 6.76 -15.80 -4.37
CA LYS A 27 5.66 -16.56 -3.75
C LYS A 27 4.29 -16.21 -4.34
N ILE A 28 4.22 -15.19 -5.19
CA ILE A 28 3.01 -14.67 -5.82
C ILE A 28 2.92 -15.26 -7.24
N PRO A 29 2.12 -16.32 -7.46
CA PRO A 29 2.08 -17.01 -8.75
C PRO A 29 1.40 -16.19 -9.85
N GLU A 30 0.49 -15.31 -9.46
CA GLU A 30 -0.31 -14.47 -10.34
C GLU A 30 -0.56 -13.13 -9.66
N LYS A 31 -0.68 -12.06 -10.45
CA LYS A 31 -0.97 -10.72 -9.95
C LYS A 31 -2.22 -10.75 -9.07
N ASP A 32 -2.20 -9.99 -7.97
CA ASP A 32 -3.32 -9.84 -7.02
C ASP A 32 -3.67 -11.14 -6.24
N HIS A 33 -2.97 -12.27 -6.44
CA HIS A 33 -3.19 -13.54 -5.72
C HIS A 33 -2.15 -13.74 -4.61
N PHE A 34 -2.53 -13.32 -3.39
CA PHE A 34 -1.64 -13.30 -2.22
C PHE A 34 -1.90 -14.45 -1.23
N GLU A 35 -2.67 -15.48 -1.60
CA GLU A 35 -3.08 -16.57 -0.71
C GLU A 35 -1.89 -17.32 -0.09
N ASN A 36 -0.79 -17.44 -0.83
CA ASN A 36 0.44 -18.11 -0.37
C ASN A 36 1.28 -17.26 0.60
N LEU A 37 0.98 -15.97 0.71
CA LEU A 37 1.71 -15.06 1.60
C LEU A 37 1.16 -15.11 3.02
N ASN A 38 2.06 -15.04 3.99
CA ASN A 38 1.66 -14.83 5.37
C ASN A 38 1.24 -13.35 5.60
N LYS A 39 0.67 -13.05 6.77
CA LYS A 39 0.16 -11.70 7.08
C LYS A 39 1.23 -10.61 6.97
N PHE A 40 2.47 -10.90 7.36
CA PHE A 40 3.55 -9.90 7.39
C PHE A 40 4.05 -9.57 5.98
N GLU A 41 4.19 -10.60 5.14
CA GLU A 41 4.50 -10.46 3.72
C GLU A 41 3.38 -9.73 2.96
N LYS A 42 2.11 -10.04 3.27
CA LYS A 42 0.96 -9.32 2.71
C LYS A 42 1.03 -7.83 3.03
N ASN A 43 1.30 -7.47 4.28
CA ASN A 43 1.43 -6.07 4.67
C ASN A 43 2.53 -5.36 3.87
N PHE A 44 3.67 -6.00 3.67
CA PHE A 44 4.74 -5.46 2.81
C PHE A 44 4.24 -5.20 1.37
N ILE A 45 3.58 -6.19 0.76
CA ILE A 45 3.06 -6.06 -0.61
C ILE A 45 1.97 -4.99 -0.71
N TYR A 46 1.11 -4.85 0.30
CA TYR A 46 0.08 -3.82 0.30
C TYR A 46 0.66 -2.40 0.38
N ILE A 47 1.75 -2.21 1.12
CA ILE A 47 2.48 -0.93 1.13
C ILE A 47 3.00 -0.64 -0.29
N ASP A 48 3.72 -1.58 -0.89
CA ASP A 48 4.27 -1.46 -2.25
C ASP A 48 3.17 -1.15 -3.31
N ILE A 49 2.00 -1.80 -3.21
CA ILE A 49 0.87 -1.53 -4.10
C ILE A 49 0.40 -0.07 -3.99
N LEU A 50 0.24 0.48 -2.79
CA LEU A 50 -0.21 1.86 -2.65
C LEU A 50 0.84 2.84 -3.20
N GLU A 51 2.10 2.66 -2.79
CA GLU A 51 3.23 3.52 -3.21
C GLU A 51 3.33 3.59 -4.74
N GLN A 52 3.25 2.44 -5.43
CA GLN A 52 3.30 2.39 -6.89
C GLN A 52 2.08 3.08 -7.52
N ASN A 53 0.86 2.77 -7.07
CA ASN A 53 -0.35 3.25 -7.75
C ASN A 53 -0.61 4.75 -7.54
N VAL A 54 -0.38 5.26 -6.32
CA VAL A 54 -0.64 6.67 -6.00
C VAL A 54 0.47 7.55 -6.58
N THR A 55 1.74 7.12 -6.54
CA THR A 55 2.84 7.90 -7.14
C THR A 55 2.72 7.98 -8.67
N GLU A 56 2.18 6.96 -9.33
CA GLU A 56 2.01 6.96 -10.79
C GLU A 56 0.79 7.76 -11.27
N GLY A 57 -0.27 7.88 -10.47
CA GLY A 57 -1.53 8.47 -10.96
C GLY A 57 -2.52 8.94 -9.91
N GLY A 58 -2.10 9.07 -8.66
CA GLY A 58 -2.92 9.57 -7.55
C GLY A 58 -3.97 8.59 -7.03
N PHE A 59 -4.70 9.03 -6.01
CA PHE A 59 -5.72 8.22 -5.34
C PHE A 59 -6.89 7.86 -6.26
N ILE A 60 -7.33 8.76 -7.14
CA ILE A 60 -8.42 8.45 -8.08
C ILE A 60 -8.04 7.25 -8.95
N GLN A 61 -6.84 7.24 -9.53
CA GLN A 61 -6.37 6.13 -10.36
C GLN A 61 -6.25 4.84 -9.55
N PHE A 62 -5.70 4.90 -8.33
CA PHE A 62 -5.64 3.77 -7.42
C PHE A 62 -7.02 3.13 -7.19
N PHE A 63 -8.03 3.93 -6.83
CA PHE A 63 -9.39 3.42 -6.58
C PHE A 63 -10.11 2.96 -7.84
N PHE A 64 -9.86 3.62 -8.98
CA PHE A 64 -10.45 3.29 -10.28
C PHE A 64 -9.93 1.97 -10.85
N ASN A 65 -8.69 1.60 -10.51
CA ASN A 65 -8.03 0.38 -10.96
C ASN A 65 -8.30 -0.84 -10.06
N SER A 66 -7.79 -2.01 -10.44
CA SER A 66 -7.97 -3.25 -9.67
C SER A 66 -7.41 -3.14 -8.26
N SER A 67 -6.27 -2.45 -8.09
CA SER A 67 -5.57 -2.21 -6.82
C SER A 67 -6.45 -1.66 -5.70
N GLY A 68 -7.45 -0.83 -6.05
CA GLY A 68 -8.45 -0.32 -5.09
C GLY A 68 -9.28 -1.40 -4.38
N GLN A 69 -9.17 -2.67 -4.77
CA GLN A 69 -9.83 -3.77 -4.04
C GLN A 69 -9.16 -4.07 -2.70
N PHE A 70 -7.93 -3.61 -2.52
CA PHE A 70 -7.11 -3.83 -1.33
C PHE A 70 -7.14 -2.65 -0.36
N THR A 71 -8.06 -1.68 -0.52
CA THR A 71 -8.08 -0.45 0.29
C THR A 71 -7.99 -0.69 1.79
N HIS A 72 -8.76 -1.65 2.32
CA HIS A 72 -8.79 -1.89 3.77
C HIS A 72 -7.59 -2.70 4.24
N GLU A 73 -7.09 -3.61 3.42
CA GLU A 73 -5.86 -4.33 3.68
C GLU A 73 -4.64 -3.40 3.69
N ILE A 74 -4.58 -2.46 2.76
CA ILE A 74 -3.58 -1.38 2.71
C ILE A 74 -3.69 -0.51 3.96
N PHE A 75 -4.89 -0.08 4.33
CA PHE A 75 -5.09 0.68 5.57
C PHE A 75 -4.53 -0.06 6.80
N GLN A 76 -4.79 -1.37 6.92
CA GLN A 76 -4.24 -2.19 8.01
C GLN A 76 -2.71 -2.35 7.92
N ALA A 77 -2.13 -2.39 6.72
CA ALA A 77 -0.68 -2.46 6.53
C ALA A 77 0.01 -1.16 6.99
N TYR A 78 -0.53 0.00 6.63
CA TYR A 78 0.01 1.30 7.08
C TYR A 78 -0.16 1.52 8.59
N LEU A 79 -1.25 1.00 9.19
CA LEU A 79 -1.36 0.92 10.65
C LEU A 79 -0.27 0.03 11.27
N ALA A 80 0.03 -1.12 10.65
CA ALA A 80 1.02 -2.07 11.17
C ALA A 80 2.45 -1.48 11.21
N ILE A 81 2.79 -0.61 10.25
CA ILE A 81 4.09 0.10 10.22
C ILE A 81 4.07 1.43 10.96
N LYS A 82 2.94 1.80 11.60
CA LYS A 82 2.76 3.05 12.37
C LYS A 82 2.99 4.32 11.53
N ALA A 83 2.59 4.30 10.26
CA ALA A 83 2.63 5.47 9.37
C ALA A 83 1.40 6.37 9.62
N GLU A 84 1.41 7.12 10.73
CA GLU A 84 0.25 7.87 11.22
C GLU A 84 -0.25 8.94 10.23
N LYS A 85 0.65 9.60 9.51
CA LYS A 85 0.28 10.65 8.53
C LYS A 85 -0.40 10.02 7.33
N THR A 86 0.16 8.94 6.79
CA THR A 86 -0.44 8.23 5.67
C THR A 86 -1.75 7.54 6.06
N VAL A 87 -1.87 7.01 7.28
CA VAL A 87 -3.15 6.50 7.82
C VAL A 87 -4.21 7.59 7.85
N ASN A 88 -3.87 8.82 8.24
CA ASN A 88 -4.81 9.94 8.21
C ASN A 88 -5.24 10.31 6.79
N ILE A 89 -4.33 10.28 5.81
CA ILE A 89 -4.64 10.52 4.40
C ILE A 89 -5.58 9.43 3.86
N LEU A 90 -5.24 8.15 4.09
CA LEU A 90 -6.07 7.01 3.70
C LEU A 90 -7.45 7.06 4.33
N THR A 91 -7.54 7.48 5.60
CA THR A 91 -8.82 7.68 6.29
C THR A 91 -9.69 8.67 5.52
N LYS A 92 -9.15 9.86 5.21
CA LYS A 92 -9.87 10.88 4.43
C LYS A 92 -10.29 10.37 3.06
N ALA A 93 -9.39 9.68 2.34
CA ALA A 93 -9.66 9.09 1.04
C ALA A 93 -10.82 8.07 1.08
N ILE A 94 -10.82 7.18 2.09
CA ILE A 94 -11.89 6.20 2.31
C ILE A 94 -13.23 6.90 2.58
N PHE A 95 -13.24 7.99 3.36
CA PHE A 95 -14.46 8.74 3.67
C PHE A 95 -15.06 9.53 2.50
N LEU A 96 -14.36 9.61 1.35
CA LEU A 96 -14.96 10.16 0.12
C LEU A 96 -15.92 9.17 -0.56
N PHE A 97 -15.90 7.89 -0.18
CA PHE A 97 -16.90 6.92 -0.62
C PHE A 97 -18.19 7.06 0.21
N PRO A 98 -19.37 6.84 -0.42
CA PRO A 98 -20.66 7.01 0.27
C PRO A 98 -20.94 5.94 1.32
N GLU A 99 -20.30 4.77 1.21
CA GLU A 99 -20.48 3.65 2.12
C GLU A 99 -19.13 3.00 2.44
N ILE A 100 -19.02 2.48 3.67
CA ILE A 100 -17.88 1.70 4.15
C ILE A 100 -18.36 0.26 4.38
N PRO A 101 -17.62 -0.76 3.92
CA PRO A 101 -16.30 -0.68 3.30
C PRO A 101 -16.34 -0.18 1.84
N VAL A 102 -15.28 0.51 1.41
CA VAL A 102 -14.98 0.72 -0.03
C VAL A 102 -15.16 -0.60 -0.79
N PRO A 103 -16.02 -0.65 -1.83
CA PRO A 103 -16.36 -1.91 -2.50
C PRO A 103 -15.15 -2.60 -3.13
N LYS A 104 -15.04 -3.93 -3.01
CA LYS A 104 -14.02 -4.71 -3.74
C LYS A 104 -14.31 -4.84 -5.23
N ASN A 105 -15.58 -4.77 -5.64
CA ASN A 105 -15.98 -4.88 -7.03
C ASN A 105 -15.54 -3.64 -7.83
N LEU A 106 -14.74 -3.87 -8.88
CA LEU A 106 -14.18 -2.83 -9.75
C LEU A 106 -15.26 -1.93 -10.35
N LYS A 107 -16.33 -2.52 -10.91
CA LYS A 107 -17.37 -1.75 -11.60
C LYS A 107 -18.16 -0.88 -10.63
N VAL A 108 -18.46 -1.40 -9.44
CA VAL A 108 -19.10 -0.61 -8.38
C VAL A 108 -18.23 0.59 -8.00
N ARG A 109 -16.93 0.41 -7.74
CA ARG A 109 -16.04 1.54 -7.43
C ARG A 109 -15.97 2.57 -8.56
N GLN A 110 -15.79 2.12 -9.81
CA GLN A 110 -15.74 3.00 -10.98
C GLN A 110 -17.01 3.85 -11.11
N THR A 111 -18.19 3.24 -10.94
CA THR A 111 -19.46 3.97 -10.97
C THR A 111 -19.56 5.02 -9.86
N LEU A 112 -19.14 4.69 -8.64
CA LEU A 112 -19.15 5.63 -7.51
C LEU A 112 -18.22 6.83 -7.74
N LEU A 113 -17.04 6.60 -8.30
CA LEU A 113 -16.07 7.67 -8.61
C LEU A 113 -16.58 8.59 -9.72
N ILE A 114 -17.13 8.05 -10.82
CA ILE A 114 -17.66 8.84 -11.94
C ILE A 114 -18.85 9.71 -11.50
N GLN A 115 -19.72 9.21 -10.61
CA GLN A 115 -20.85 9.98 -10.09
C GLN A 115 -20.44 11.17 -9.20
N LYS A 116 -19.15 11.30 -8.86
CA LYS A 116 -18.61 12.25 -7.89
C LYS A 116 -17.58 13.21 -8.50
N GLU A 117 -17.79 13.66 -9.73
CA GLU A 117 -16.94 14.69 -10.38
C GLU A 117 -16.73 15.95 -9.53
N SER A 118 -17.67 16.30 -8.63
CA SER A 118 -17.57 17.47 -7.75
C SER A 118 -16.50 17.36 -6.66
N ASN A 119 -15.87 16.19 -6.46
CA ASN A 119 -14.90 15.97 -5.39
C ASN A 119 -13.44 16.02 -5.88
N MET A 120 -13.19 16.41 -7.12
CA MET A 120 -11.84 16.44 -7.72
C MET A 120 -10.83 17.21 -6.85
N ASP A 121 -11.18 18.41 -6.38
CA ASP A 121 -10.32 19.22 -5.50
C ASP A 121 -9.92 18.48 -4.20
N LEU A 122 -10.79 17.62 -3.67
CA LEU A 122 -10.50 16.84 -2.46
C LEU A 122 -9.51 15.71 -2.75
N TRP A 123 -9.58 15.11 -3.93
CA TRP A 123 -8.63 14.09 -4.36
C TRP A 123 -7.26 14.70 -4.64
N ASP A 124 -7.21 15.82 -5.35
CA ASP A 124 -5.97 16.54 -5.63
C ASP A 124 -5.26 16.96 -4.34
N GLU A 125 -6.00 17.45 -3.35
CA GLU A 125 -5.44 17.79 -2.03
C GLU A 125 -4.90 16.56 -1.28
N LEU A 126 -5.51 15.37 -1.45
CA LEU A 126 -4.99 14.13 -0.86
C LEU A 126 -3.70 13.68 -1.54
N ASP A 127 -3.62 13.79 -2.86
CA ASP A 127 -2.41 13.49 -3.63
C ASP A 127 -1.26 14.42 -3.20
N LEU A 128 -1.52 15.73 -3.11
CA LEU A 128 -0.55 16.71 -2.60
C LEU A 128 -0.13 16.43 -1.14
N GLN A 129 -1.01 15.89 -0.30
CA GLN A 129 -0.65 15.47 1.05
C GLN A 129 0.23 14.21 1.03
N PHE A 130 -0.05 13.27 0.15
CA PHE A 130 0.71 12.03 0.03
C PHE A 130 2.14 12.28 -0.49
N GLU A 131 2.28 13.14 -1.49
CA GLU A 131 3.58 13.53 -2.07
C GLU A 131 4.54 14.20 -1.08
N LYS A 132 4.04 14.70 0.07
CA LYS A 132 4.89 15.30 1.10
C LYS A 132 5.74 14.27 1.84
N TYR A 133 5.36 12.98 1.79
CA TYR A 133 6.06 11.89 2.50
C TYR A 133 6.41 12.26 3.96
N GLU A 134 5.41 12.75 4.72
CA GLU A 134 5.63 13.14 6.12
C GLU A 134 6.03 11.94 7.00
N ASP A 135 5.61 10.72 6.63
CA ASP A 135 6.11 9.47 7.19
C ASP A 135 7.27 8.94 6.33
N ASN A 136 8.36 8.51 6.97
CA ASN A 136 9.44 7.82 6.27
C ASN A 136 9.05 6.35 5.99
N ILE A 137 8.23 6.14 4.96
CA ILE A 137 7.65 4.82 4.62
C ILE A 137 8.72 3.75 4.42
N ILE A 138 9.85 4.10 3.78
CA ILE A 138 10.96 3.18 3.54
C ILE A 138 11.52 2.68 4.88
N GLN A 139 11.86 3.60 5.79
CA GLN A 139 12.44 3.23 7.08
C GLN A 139 11.44 2.46 7.95
N LEU A 140 10.18 2.91 8.00
CA LEU A 140 9.12 2.23 8.75
C LEU A 140 8.88 0.80 8.24
N THR A 141 8.93 0.59 6.92
CA THR A 141 8.78 -0.73 6.32
C THR A 141 9.98 -1.62 6.64
N ILE A 142 11.21 -1.11 6.58
CA ILE A 142 12.42 -1.85 6.97
C ILE A 142 12.35 -2.27 8.44
N ASP A 143 11.96 -1.36 9.33
CA ASP A 143 11.87 -1.65 10.76
C ASP A 143 10.77 -2.67 11.05
N TYR A 144 9.63 -2.57 10.38
CA TYR A 144 8.59 -3.59 10.44
C TYR A 144 9.09 -4.98 10.01
N VAL A 145 9.87 -5.08 8.93
CA VAL A 145 10.47 -6.35 8.51
C VAL A 145 11.45 -6.87 9.57
N ARG A 146 12.30 -6.00 10.14
CA ARG A 146 13.25 -6.39 11.20
C ARG A 146 12.56 -6.90 12.45
N GLU A 147 11.52 -6.21 12.91
CA GLU A 147 10.75 -6.58 14.10
C GLU A 147 10.02 -7.93 13.92
N ASN A 148 9.70 -8.29 12.68
CA ASN A 148 8.94 -9.49 12.33
C ASN A 148 9.76 -10.49 11.52
N LEU A 149 11.09 -10.44 11.61
CA LEU A 149 12.02 -11.16 10.74
C LEU A 149 11.77 -12.67 10.66
N ALA A 150 11.30 -13.28 11.75
CA ALA A 150 10.94 -14.70 11.80
C ALA A 150 9.80 -15.11 10.85
N HIS A 151 9.15 -14.14 10.20
CA HIS A 151 8.06 -14.33 9.24
C HIS A 151 8.46 -13.97 7.79
N PHE A 152 9.73 -13.67 7.50
CA PHE A 152 10.20 -13.27 6.17
C PHE A 152 11.37 -14.12 5.65
N ASP A 153 11.35 -14.48 4.35
CA ASP A 153 12.27 -15.45 3.72
C ASP A 153 12.45 -15.31 2.21
#